data_AF-F6I2B5-F1
#
_entry.id   AF-F6I2B5-F1
#
_cell.length_a   1.000
_cell.length_b   1.000
_cell.length_c   1.000
_cell.angle_alpha   90.00
_cell.angle_beta   90.00
_cell.angle_gamma   90.00
#
_symmetry.space_group_name_H-M   'P 1'
#
loop_
_entity.id
_entity.type
_entity.pdbx_description
1 polymer ?
#
loop_
_entity_poly.entity_id
_entity_poly.type
_entity_poly.pdbx_seq_one_letter_code
_entity_poly.pdbx_strand_id
1 'polypeptide(L)'
;MEVDIPWLKSRPKPRQILKKVVNKLKHKSGVANAAEIPSSSSIVFPIKLDSTLRVDVPRPRKSRSKKEKEDEEEVLVIKGIELERDKFVKFDIFINDEDDPVSRPDNTEFAGSFVNVPHQHSHGKKKNTILRIGISELLEDLEAEDDDSVVVTLVPRYGADVITIGGIEIELAS
;
A
#
# COMPACT_ATOMS: atom_id res chain seq x y z
N MET A 1 6.77 23.25 -30.77
CA MET A 1 5.76 22.18 -30.91
C MET A 1 5.42 21.73 -29.52
N GLU A 2 4.15 21.77 -29.17
CA GLU A 2 3.65 21.18 -27.93
C GLU A 2 3.67 19.65 -28.12
N VAL A 3 4.37 18.93 -27.24
CA VAL A 3 4.49 17.47 -27.31
C VAL A 3 3.35 16.88 -26.49
N ASP A 4 2.59 15.97 -27.10
CA ASP A 4 1.50 15.28 -26.41
C ASP A 4 2.03 14.38 -25.28
N ILE A 5 1.37 14.41 -24.12
CA ILE A 5 1.73 13.65 -22.91
C ILE A 5 0.56 12.71 -22.59
N PRO A 6 0.48 11.52 -23.23
CA PRO A 6 -0.69 10.66 -23.17
C PRO A 6 -0.99 10.11 -21.77
N TRP A 7 0.01 10.04 -20.90
CA TRP A 7 -0.11 9.55 -19.53
C TRP A 7 -0.58 10.62 -18.52
N LEU A 8 -0.71 11.90 -18.93
CA LEU A 8 -1.11 12.97 -18.02
C LEU A 8 -2.55 12.80 -17.49
N LYS A 9 -3.42 12.10 -18.25
CA LYS A 9 -4.82 11.84 -17.90
C LYS A 9 -5.12 10.35 -17.70
N SER A 10 -4.10 9.53 -17.45
CA SER A 10 -4.24 8.08 -17.27
C SER A 10 -4.38 7.68 -15.79
N ARG A 11 -4.87 8.58 -14.94
CA ARG A 11 -5.13 8.27 -13.52
C ARG A 11 -6.13 7.11 -13.42
N PRO A 12 -5.86 6.09 -12.58
CA PRO A 12 -6.81 5.02 -12.31
C PRO A 12 -8.16 5.59 -11.86
N LYS A 13 -9.27 4.99 -12.32
CA LYS A 13 -10.61 5.43 -11.94
C LYS A 13 -11.20 4.43 -10.96
N PRO A 14 -11.69 4.89 -9.79
CA PRO A 14 -12.30 4.01 -8.78
C PRO A 14 -13.30 3.06 -9.40
N ARG A 15 -13.20 1.77 -9.07
CA ARG A 15 -14.21 0.80 -9.47
C ARG A 15 -15.56 1.28 -8.90
N GLN A 16 -16.44 1.85 -9.73
CA GLN A 16 -17.76 2.34 -9.33
C GLN A 16 -18.72 1.23 -8.82
N ILE A 17 -18.24 0.02 -8.59
CA ILE A 17 -19.05 -1.16 -8.29
C ILE A 17 -19.76 -1.06 -6.93
N LEU A 18 -19.38 -0.17 -6.00
CA LEU A 18 -19.95 -0.19 -4.64
C LEU A 18 -20.70 1.06 -4.15
N LYS A 19 -21.08 2.03 -5.01
CA LYS A 19 -22.04 3.08 -4.56
C LYS A 19 -23.41 2.51 -4.13
N LYS A 20 -23.73 1.26 -4.49
CA LYS A 20 -24.93 0.55 -4.02
C LYS A 20 -24.69 -0.50 -2.94
N VAL A 21 -23.44 -0.79 -2.58
CA VAL A 21 -23.12 -1.84 -1.61
C VAL A 21 -22.55 -1.27 -0.31
N VAL A 22 -21.82 -0.16 -0.32
CA VAL A 22 -21.35 0.48 0.93
C VAL A 22 -22.53 0.96 1.79
N ASN A 23 -23.58 1.52 1.18
CA ASN A 23 -24.83 1.84 1.91
C ASN A 23 -25.64 0.61 2.35
N LYS A 24 -25.29 -0.60 1.86
CA LYS A 24 -25.92 -1.86 2.27
C LYS A 24 -25.06 -2.62 3.30
N LEU A 25 -23.76 -2.36 3.37
CA LEU A 25 -22.81 -2.95 4.31
C LEU A 25 -22.78 -2.23 5.66
N LYS A 26 -23.17 -0.94 5.74
CA LYS A 26 -23.48 -0.31 7.04
C LYS A 26 -24.58 -1.03 7.84
N HIS A 27 -25.36 -1.91 7.20
CA HIS A 27 -26.47 -2.66 7.82
C HIS A 27 -26.38 -4.18 7.72
N LYS A 28 -25.28 -4.77 7.25
CA LYS A 28 -25.16 -6.23 7.20
C LYS A 28 -23.82 -6.72 7.73
N SER A 29 -23.84 -7.00 9.03
CA SER A 29 -23.17 -8.17 9.59
C SER A 29 -23.41 -9.36 8.66
N GLY A 30 -22.37 -9.80 7.96
CA GLY A 30 -22.54 -10.65 6.78
C GLY A 30 -21.28 -11.42 6.40
N VAL A 31 -20.76 -12.20 7.36
CA VAL A 31 -20.06 -13.49 7.17
C VAL A 31 -19.24 -13.62 5.88
N ALA A 32 -18.08 -12.96 5.85
CA ALA A 32 -16.85 -13.58 5.35
C ALA A 32 -15.89 -13.57 6.55
N ASN A 33 -15.03 -14.58 6.68
CA ASN A 33 -14.14 -14.76 7.83
C ASN A 33 -13.23 -13.53 8.04
N ALA A 34 -13.71 -12.54 8.79
CA ALA A 34 -12.91 -11.45 9.31
C ALA A 34 -12.08 -12.04 10.46
N ALA A 35 -10.98 -12.70 10.10
CA ALA A 35 -9.85 -12.69 11.01
C ALA A 35 -9.57 -11.21 11.30
N GLU A 36 -9.57 -10.82 12.57
CA GLU A 36 -9.29 -9.44 12.98
C GLU A 36 -7.97 -9.02 12.32
N ILE A 37 -8.02 -8.01 11.45
CA ILE A 37 -6.82 -7.49 10.80
C ILE A 37 -6.00 -6.82 11.91
N PRO A 38 -4.75 -7.27 12.16
CA PRO A 38 -3.96 -6.73 13.25
C PRO A 38 -3.56 -5.29 12.94
N SER A 39 -3.63 -4.43 13.96
CA SER A 39 -3.03 -3.10 13.90
C SER A 39 -1.52 -3.21 13.72
N SER A 40 -0.90 -2.31 12.96
CA SER A 40 0.56 -2.25 12.79
C SER A 40 1.32 -2.20 14.12
N SER A 41 0.72 -1.60 15.15
CA SER A 41 1.26 -1.55 16.52
C SER A 41 1.28 -2.90 17.26
N SER A 42 0.44 -3.85 16.85
CA SER A 42 0.34 -5.19 17.44
C SER A 42 1.23 -6.23 16.75
N ILE A 43 1.80 -5.89 15.59
CA ILE A 43 2.70 -6.76 14.83
C ILE A 43 4.11 -6.68 15.42
N VAL A 44 4.71 -7.84 15.64
CA VAL A 44 6.11 -7.94 16.05
C VAL A 44 6.99 -7.89 14.79
N PHE A 45 7.72 -6.80 14.63
CA PHE A 45 8.71 -6.63 13.57
C PHE A 45 10.12 -7.06 14.04
N PRO A 46 11.02 -7.47 13.12
CA PRO A 46 10.79 -7.63 11.68
C PRO A 46 9.97 -8.90 11.34
N ILE A 47 9.16 -8.84 10.29
CA ILE A 47 8.37 -9.96 9.80
C ILE A 47 8.84 -10.40 8.41
N LYS A 48 8.85 -11.71 8.16
CA LYS A 48 9.10 -12.25 6.82
C LYS A 48 7.87 -12.07 5.94
N LEU A 49 8.04 -11.61 4.71
CA LEU A 49 6.94 -11.45 3.75
C LEU A 49 6.84 -12.69 2.86
N ASP A 50 6.55 -13.85 3.48
CA ASP A 50 6.42 -15.15 2.80
C ASP A 50 5.01 -15.40 2.24
N SER A 51 3.99 -14.77 2.83
CA SER A 51 2.61 -14.72 2.33
C SER A 51 2.06 -13.30 2.27
N THR A 52 0.84 -13.14 1.74
CA THR A 52 0.11 -11.86 1.80
C THR A 52 0.00 -11.39 3.25
N LEU A 53 0.41 -10.16 3.51
CA LEU A 53 0.33 -9.51 4.81
C LEU A 53 -0.69 -8.37 4.74
N ARG A 54 -1.72 -8.42 5.59
CA ARG A 54 -2.73 -7.37 5.73
C ARG A 54 -2.58 -6.73 7.11
N VAL A 55 -2.48 -5.41 7.14
CA VAL A 55 -2.20 -4.65 8.37
C VAL A 55 -3.08 -3.41 8.40
N ASP A 56 -3.71 -3.15 9.53
CA ASP A 56 -4.41 -1.90 9.78
C ASP A 56 -3.42 -0.83 10.25
N VAL A 57 -3.25 0.24 9.47
CA VAL A 57 -2.23 1.27 9.70
C VAL A 57 -2.93 2.59 10.07
N PRO A 58 -2.67 3.14 11.28
CA PRO A 58 -3.27 4.39 11.69
C PRO A 58 -2.75 5.55 10.84
N ARG A 59 -3.64 6.49 10.53
CA ARG A 59 -3.30 7.69 9.78
C ARG A 59 -2.92 8.83 10.74
N PRO A 60 -2.02 9.74 10.34
CA PRO A 60 -1.64 10.89 11.16
C PRO A 60 -2.78 11.92 11.28
N ARG A 61 -3.59 12.08 10.23
CA ARG A 61 -4.75 12.98 10.17
C ARG A 61 -5.80 12.45 9.20
N LYS A 62 -7.06 12.80 9.43
CA LYS A 62 -8.21 12.55 8.55
C LYS A 62 -8.86 13.85 8.08
N SER A 63 -9.69 13.77 7.04
CA SER A 63 -10.51 14.87 6.54
C SER A 63 -9.72 16.16 6.26
N ARG A 64 -8.52 16.03 5.66
CA ARG A 64 -7.65 17.17 5.35
C ARG A 64 -8.28 18.06 4.28
N SER A 65 -8.14 19.37 4.43
CA SER A 65 -8.55 20.34 3.42
C SER A 65 -7.66 20.25 2.18
N LYS A 66 -8.17 20.72 1.03
CA LYS A 66 -7.40 20.73 -0.23
C LYS A 66 -6.04 21.42 -0.08
N LYS A 67 -6.00 22.54 0.66
CA LYS A 67 -4.77 23.28 0.90
C LYS A 67 -3.75 22.45 1.71
N GLU A 68 -4.20 21.75 2.76
CA GLU A 68 -3.32 20.91 3.56
C GLU A 68 -2.73 19.74 2.75
N LYS A 69 -3.44 19.24 1.73
CA LYS A 69 -2.90 18.21 0.82
C LYS A 69 -1.94 18.77 -0.22
N GLU A 70 -2.11 20.03 -0.61
CA GLU A 70 -1.17 20.74 -1.48
C GLU A 70 0.13 21.09 -0.73
N ASP A 71 0.04 21.34 0.58
CA ASP A 71 1.17 21.67 1.45
C ASP A 71 1.92 20.43 1.99
N GLU A 72 1.23 19.32 2.26
CA GLU A 72 1.79 18.08 2.81
C GLU A 72 1.20 16.85 2.13
N GLU A 73 2.05 15.89 1.73
CA GLU A 73 1.62 14.60 1.19
C GLU A 73 1.48 13.57 2.32
N GLU A 74 0.39 12.80 2.34
CA GLU A 74 0.32 11.58 3.14
C GLU A 74 1.15 10.50 2.44
N VAL A 75 2.17 9.99 3.11
CA VAL A 75 3.13 9.03 2.55
C VAL A 75 3.09 7.73 3.34
N LEU A 76 2.79 6.63 2.66
CA LEU A 76 2.98 5.28 3.18
C LEU A 76 4.47 4.93 3.15
N VAL A 77 5.00 4.54 4.30
CA VAL A 77 6.41 4.20 4.49
C VAL A 77 6.56 2.75 4.90
N ILE A 78 7.26 1.97 4.07
CA ILE A 78 7.66 0.60 4.39
C ILE A 78 9.14 0.62 4.77
N LYS A 79 9.41 0.44 6.06
CA LYS A 79 10.74 0.54 6.67
C LYS A 79 11.43 -0.81 6.75
N GLY A 80 12.76 -0.76 6.77
CA GLY A 80 13.59 -1.93 7.07
C GLY A 80 13.37 -3.08 6.11
N ILE A 81 13.21 -2.80 4.81
CA ILE A 81 13.09 -3.82 3.78
C ILE A 81 14.47 -4.46 3.62
N GLU A 82 14.70 -5.59 4.30
CA GLU A 82 15.95 -6.35 4.21
C GLU A 82 15.80 -7.50 3.22
N LEU A 83 16.71 -7.55 2.24
CA LEU A 83 16.71 -8.54 1.15
C LEU A 83 18.10 -8.94 0.66
N GLU A 84 18.18 -10.02 -0.10
CA GLU A 84 19.38 -10.44 -0.85
C GLU A 84 19.45 -9.73 -2.23
N ARG A 85 20.55 -9.00 -2.49
CA ARG A 85 20.73 -8.14 -3.68
C ARG A 85 20.79 -8.92 -5.00
N ASP A 86 21.28 -10.16 -4.95
CA ASP A 86 21.42 -11.06 -6.08
C ASP A 86 20.12 -11.82 -6.40
N LYS A 87 19.04 -11.54 -5.66
CA LYS A 87 17.71 -12.12 -5.88
C LYS A 87 16.76 -11.09 -6.48
N PHE A 88 15.91 -11.57 -7.38
CA PHE A 88 14.80 -10.77 -7.87
C PHE A 88 13.70 -10.79 -6.82
N VAL A 89 13.34 -9.61 -6.31
CA VAL A 89 12.31 -9.47 -5.28
C VAL A 89 11.26 -8.50 -5.80
N LYS A 90 9.99 -8.89 -5.71
CA LYS A 90 8.87 -8.02 -6.02
C LYS A 90 7.73 -8.30 -5.07
N PHE A 91 7.15 -7.24 -4.54
CA PHE A 91 5.86 -7.29 -3.88
C PHE A 91 5.04 -6.08 -4.28
N ASP A 92 3.73 -6.26 -4.31
CA ASP A 92 2.75 -5.23 -4.65
C ASP A 92 2.11 -4.71 -3.37
N ILE A 93 1.74 -3.43 -3.38
CA ILE A 93 1.14 -2.73 -2.25
C ILE A 93 -0.26 -2.29 -2.67
N PHE A 94 -1.25 -2.63 -1.86
CA PHE A 94 -2.63 -2.20 -2.02
C PHE A 94 -3.15 -1.52 -0.75
N ILE A 95 -4.09 -0.59 -0.91
CA ILE A 95 -4.78 0.11 0.17
C ILE A 95 -6.27 -0.17 0.08
N ASN A 96 -6.86 -0.57 1.21
CA ASN A 96 -8.29 -0.91 1.35
C ASN A 96 -8.80 -1.92 0.31
N ASP A 97 -7.95 -2.86 -0.11
CA ASP A 97 -8.37 -3.95 -0.97
C ASP A 97 -9.20 -4.98 -0.17
N GLU A 98 -10.49 -5.07 -0.48
CA GLU A 98 -11.43 -6.01 0.13
C GLU A 98 -11.40 -7.41 -0.54
N ASP A 99 -10.87 -7.52 -1.77
CA ASP A 99 -11.02 -8.70 -2.65
C ASP A 99 -9.65 -9.30 -3.10
N ASP A 100 -8.96 -9.92 -2.14
CA ASP A 100 -7.64 -10.57 -2.29
C ASP A 100 -7.45 -11.48 -3.56
N PRO A 101 -8.44 -12.27 -4.04
CA PRO A 101 -8.23 -13.08 -5.24
C PRO A 101 -8.30 -12.32 -6.59
N VAL A 102 -8.67 -11.03 -6.60
CA VAL A 102 -8.85 -10.22 -7.83
C VAL A 102 -7.97 -8.96 -7.84
N SER A 103 -7.01 -8.86 -6.93
CA SER A 103 -6.06 -7.75 -6.82
C SER A 103 -5.13 -7.68 -8.03
N ARG A 104 -5.34 -6.67 -8.89
CA ARG A 104 -4.59 -6.45 -10.12
C ARG A 104 -4.04 -5.02 -10.17
N PRO A 105 -2.96 -4.75 -10.92
CA PRO A 105 -2.37 -3.41 -11.02
C PRO A 105 -3.27 -2.35 -11.67
N ASP A 106 -4.32 -2.76 -12.40
CA ASP A 106 -5.34 -1.88 -12.97
C ASP A 106 -6.43 -1.48 -11.95
N ASN A 107 -6.35 -1.98 -10.72
CA ASN A 107 -7.27 -1.65 -9.65
C ASN A 107 -6.88 -0.32 -8.98
N THR A 108 -7.89 0.41 -8.51
CA THR A 108 -7.65 1.68 -7.80
C THR A 108 -7.03 1.52 -6.45
N GLU A 109 -7.12 0.34 -5.86
CA GLU A 109 -6.53 0.03 -4.57
C GLU A 109 -5.00 -0.12 -4.69
N PHE A 110 -4.45 -0.23 -5.91
CA PHE A 110 -3.01 -0.40 -6.13
C PHE A 110 -2.24 0.89 -5.86
N ALA A 111 -1.40 0.86 -4.82
CA ALA A 111 -0.55 1.98 -4.43
C ALA A 111 0.82 1.95 -5.13
N GLY A 112 1.33 0.75 -5.45
CA GLY A 112 2.61 0.61 -6.13
C GLY A 112 3.25 -0.77 -5.94
N SER A 113 4.51 -0.87 -6.38
CA SER A 113 5.32 -2.08 -6.21
C SER A 113 6.70 -1.72 -5.69
N PHE A 114 7.25 -2.59 -4.85
CA PHE A 114 8.68 -2.65 -4.64
C PHE A 114 9.29 -3.63 -5.64
N VAL A 115 10.41 -3.27 -6.27
CA VAL A 115 11.16 -4.16 -7.16
C VAL A 115 12.65 -4.06 -6.88
N ASN A 116 13.28 -5.20 -6.58
CA ASN A 116 14.72 -5.36 -6.61
C ASN A 116 15.12 -6.18 -7.84
N VAL A 117 15.94 -5.61 -8.69
CA VAL A 117 16.59 -6.32 -9.81
C VAL A 117 17.91 -6.90 -9.30
N PRO A 118 18.22 -8.19 -9.57
CA PRO A 118 19.48 -8.80 -9.20
C PRO A 118 20.68 -7.97 -9.65
N HIS A 119 21.55 -7.61 -8.72
CA HIS A 119 22.80 -6.92 -9.04
C HIS A 119 23.91 -7.31 -8.06
N GLN A 120 25.14 -7.34 -8.56
CA GLN A 120 26.31 -7.56 -7.73
C GLN A 120 26.75 -6.25 -7.09
N HIS A 121 27.22 -6.34 -5.84
CA HIS A 121 27.78 -5.22 -5.12
C HIS A 121 29.02 -5.67 -4.34
N SER A 122 30.07 -4.87 -4.36
CA SER A 122 31.35 -5.19 -3.71
C SER A 122 31.22 -5.33 -2.18
N HIS A 123 30.31 -4.58 -1.56
CA HIS A 123 30.16 -4.49 -0.10
C HIS A 123 29.05 -5.36 0.50
N GLY A 124 28.82 -6.56 -0.03
CA GLY A 124 28.00 -7.59 0.62
C GLY A 124 26.68 -7.92 -0.06
N LYS A 125 26.10 -9.05 0.36
CA LYS A 125 24.94 -9.68 -0.29
C LYS A 125 23.59 -9.09 0.13
N LYS A 126 23.50 -8.52 1.33
CA LYS A 126 22.25 -7.99 1.88
C LYS A 126 22.06 -6.51 1.58
N LYS A 127 20.82 -6.07 1.46
CA LYS A 127 20.41 -4.68 1.33
C LYS A 127 19.31 -4.42 2.33
N ASN A 128 19.42 -3.30 3.06
CA ASN A 128 18.32 -2.74 3.83
C ASN A 128 17.91 -1.44 3.13
N THR A 129 16.62 -1.26 2.90
CA THR A 129 16.07 -0.09 2.19
C THR A 129 14.72 0.32 2.75
N ILE A 130 14.25 1.48 2.30
CA ILE A 130 12.93 2.04 2.59
C ILE A 130 12.17 2.22 1.28
N LEU A 131 10.85 2.08 1.32
CA LEU A 131 9.94 2.48 0.24
C LEU A 131 8.98 3.54 0.76
N ARG A 132 8.74 4.57 -0.04
CA ARG A 132 7.83 5.69 0.25
C ARG A 132 6.87 5.83 -0.92
N ILE A 133 5.58 5.88 -0.65
CA ILE A 133 4.52 6.00 -1.66
C ILE A 133 3.58 7.12 -1.22
N GLY A 134 3.38 8.14 -2.06
CA GLY A 134 2.36 9.16 -1.83
C GLY A 134 0.97 8.56 -2.02
N ILE A 135 0.09 8.77 -1.05
CA ILE A 135 -1.24 8.15 -1.00
C ILE A 135 -2.37 9.18 -0.87
N SER A 136 -2.10 10.49 -0.85
CA SER A 136 -3.17 11.50 -0.69
C SER A 136 -4.24 11.36 -1.78
N GLU A 137 -3.81 11.31 -3.05
CA GLU A 137 -4.72 11.13 -4.19
C GLU A 137 -5.44 9.78 -4.16
N LEU A 138 -4.75 8.74 -3.68
CA LEU A 138 -5.29 7.39 -3.58
C LEU A 138 -6.42 7.32 -2.55
N LEU A 139 -6.28 8.01 -1.42
CA LEU A 139 -7.31 8.09 -0.38
C LEU A 139 -8.55 8.85 -0.85
N GLU A 140 -8.38 9.90 -1.66
CA GLU A 140 -9.49 10.60 -2.32
C GLU A 140 -10.24 9.66 -3.28
N ASP A 141 -9.49 8.93 -4.12
CA ASP A 141 -10.05 7.99 -5.10
C ASP A 141 -10.84 6.86 -4.42
N LEU A 142 -10.36 6.38 -3.27
CA LEU A 142 -11.01 5.33 -2.49
C LEU A 142 -12.14 5.85 -1.58
N GLU A 143 -12.43 7.15 -1.58
CA GLU A 143 -13.39 7.80 -0.66
C GLU A 143 -13.07 7.48 0.83
N ALA A 144 -11.78 7.31 1.18
CA ALA A 144 -11.30 6.85 2.49
C ALA A 144 -10.72 7.97 3.38
N GLU A 145 -11.00 9.22 3.02
CA GLU A 145 -10.37 10.40 3.65
C GLU A 145 -10.77 10.62 5.11
N ASP A 146 -11.97 10.16 5.46
CA ASP A 146 -12.57 10.33 6.80
C ASP A 146 -12.23 9.16 7.75
N ASP A 147 -11.52 8.14 7.26
CA ASP A 147 -11.15 6.96 8.05
C ASP A 147 -9.94 7.23 8.94
N ASP A 148 -9.95 6.72 10.18
CA ASP A 148 -8.87 6.89 11.15
C ASP A 148 -7.63 6.03 10.83
N SER A 149 -7.82 4.94 10.09
CA SER A 149 -6.80 3.99 9.67
C SER A 149 -7.14 3.42 8.31
N VAL A 150 -6.16 2.80 7.67
CA VAL A 150 -6.33 2.11 6.38
C VAL A 150 -5.71 0.74 6.41
N VAL A 151 -6.30 -0.20 5.68
CA VAL A 151 -5.76 -1.54 5.54
C VAL A 151 -4.72 -1.55 4.42
N VAL A 152 -3.46 -1.76 4.79
CA VAL A 152 -2.36 -1.95 3.84
C VAL A 152 -2.17 -3.45 3.60
N THR A 153 -2.19 -3.84 2.33
CA THR A 153 -1.97 -5.22 1.90
C THR A 153 -0.67 -5.31 1.11
N LEU A 154 0.27 -6.10 1.60
CA LEU A 154 1.53 -6.43 0.91
C LEU A 154 1.42 -7.82 0.30
N VAL A 155 1.49 -7.91 -1.02
CA VAL A 155 1.38 -9.16 -1.76
C VAL A 155 2.74 -9.55 -2.33
N PRO A 156 3.46 -10.52 -1.74
CA PRO A 156 4.70 -11.01 -2.33
C PRO A 156 4.41 -11.67 -3.68
N ARG A 157 5.17 -11.27 -4.71
CA ARG A 157 5.09 -11.84 -6.06
C ARG A 157 6.30 -12.71 -6.38
N TYR A 158 7.49 -12.26 -5.99
CA TYR A 158 8.75 -12.97 -6.22
C TYR A 158 9.73 -12.72 -5.07
N GLY A 159 10.56 -13.72 -4.74
CA GLY A 159 11.60 -13.59 -3.71
C GLY A 159 11.08 -13.47 -2.28
N ALA A 160 9.88 -14.00 -2.01
CA ALA A 160 9.21 -13.96 -0.70
C ALA A 160 10.03 -14.63 0.42
N ASP A 161 10.86 -15.59 0.05
CA ASP A 161 11.71 -16.36 0.96
C ASP A 161 12.93 -15.58 1.48
N VAL A 162 13.29 -14.48 0.82
CA VAL A 162 14.51 -13.69 1.07
C VAL A 162 14.23 -12.23 1.44
N ILE A 163 12.99 -11.88 1.80
CA ILE A 163 12.60 -10.53 2.17
C ILE A 163 12.00 -10.47 3.59
N THR A 164 12.40 -9.46 4.35
CA THR A 164 11.77 -9.10 5.62
C THR A 164 11.41 -7.62 5.64
N ILE A 165 10.33 -7.29 6.35
CA ILE A 165 9.82 -5.94 6.54
C ILE A 165 10.05 -5.55 8.00
N GLY A 166 10.62 -4.37 8.23
CA GLY A 166 10.93 -3.86 9.57
C GLY A 166 9.86 -2.94 10.17
N GLY A 167 8.93 -2.43 9.35
CA GLY A 167 7.82 -1.61 9.83
C GLY A 167 6.97 -1.03 8.70
N ILE A 168 5.73 -0.66 9.03
CA ILE A 168 4.79 -0.01 8.12
C ILE A 168 4.12 1.14 8.87
N GLU A 169 4.16 2.34 8.32
CA GLU A 169 3.55 3.53 8.92
C GLU A 169 3.11 4.54 7.84
N ILE A 170 2.29 5.52 8.23
CA ILE A 170 1.90 6.65 7.38
C ILE A 170 2.37 7.94 8.06
N GLU A 171 3.05 8.80 7.32
CA GLU A 171 3.53 10.10 7.80
C GLU A 171 3.10 11.24 6.86
N LEU A 172 3.12 12.47 7.38
CA LEU A 172 2.96 13.68 6.58
C LEU A 172 4.34 14.16 6.13
N ALA A 173 4.53 14.35 4.83
CA ALA A 173 5.76 14.83 4.24
C ALA A 173 5.52 16.14 3.48
N SER A 174 6.26 17.19 3.82
CA SER A 174 6.26 18.48 3.11
C SER A 174 7.20 18.49 1.91
#